data_AF-A0A422QYK8-F1
#
_entry.id   AF-A0A422QYK8-F1
#
_cell.length_a   1.000
_cell.length_b   1.000
_cell.length_c   1.000
_cell.angle_alpha   90.00
_cell.angle_beta   90.00
_cell.angle_gamma   90.00
#
_symmetry.space_group_name_H-M   'P 1'
#
loop_
_entity.id
_entity.type
_entity.pdbx_description
1 polymer ?
#
loop_
_entity_poly.entity_id
_entity_poly.type
_entity_poly.pdbx_seq_one_letter_code
_entity_poly.pdbx_strand_id
1 'polypeptide(L)'
;MTMAVIIAIPSPAPAGDLANCTLSDPAAEVGDEDAAALYDCLSDALQEQLAVLEAGDKIDGPSWLLSDLPEARAFLSWESVTRSPYISATHGERYVVNLADPAAMPTYSRFEEGGPMPVGGILGKPSFTISDKGQAKPGPLFLMEKAEEGAFPDTGDWIYTAIKPSGALMGRTGAENSGGMQFCADCHMGIGAETDSMTYLPEEYRIGN
;
A
#
# COMPACT_ATOMS: atom_id res chain seq x y z
N MET A 1 21.02 49.52 -26.54
CA MET A 1 20.91 48.66 -25.34
C MET A 1 19.61 47.89 -25.46
N THR A 2 19.68 46.65 -25.91
CA THR A 2 18.52 45.79 -26.12
C THR A 2 18.35 44.96 -24.85
N MET A 3 17.27 45.18 -24.10
CA MET A 3 16.96 44.36 -22.93
C MET A 3 16.47 42.99 -23.42
N ALA A 4 17.20 41.94 -23.08
CA ALA A 4 16.73 40.57 -23.24
C ALA A 4 15.71 40.28 -22.12
N VAL A 5 14.47 40.01 -22.51
CA VAL A 5 13.45 39.46 -21.61
C VAL A 5 13.78 37.99 -21.41
N ILE A 6 14.22 37.63 -20.20
CA ILE A 6 14.40 36.24 -19.80
C ILE A 6 13.00 35.71 -19.46
N ILE A 7 12.42 34.94 -20.39
CA ILE A 7 11.23 34.15 -20.12
C ILE A 7 11.70 32.93 -19.31
N ALA A 8 11.41 32.90 -18.01
CA ALA A 8 11.61 31.72 -17.20
C ALA A 8 10.64 30.63 -17.68
N ILE A 9 11.18 29.57 -18.28
CA ILE A 9 10.42 28.36 -18.58
C ILE A 9 10.23 27.65 -17.24
N PRO A 10 9.00 27.33 -16.81
CA PRO A 10 8.80 26.54 -15.59
C PRO A 10 9.52 25.21 -15.74
N SER A 11 10.36 24.85 -14.78
CA SER A 11 10.94 23.52 -14.71
C SER A 11 9.83 22.48 -14.71
N PRO A 12 9.96 21.36 -15.45
CA PRO A 12 9.04 20.25 -15.29
C PRO A 12 9.01 19.85 -13.80
N ALA A 13 7.83 19.51 -13.29
CA ALA A 13 7.71 18.96 -11.96
C ALA A 13 8.67 17.77 -11.81
N PRO A 14 9.33 17.58 -10.65
CA PRO A 14 10.18 16.42 -10.45
C PRO A 14 9.35 15.15 -10.68
N ALA A 15 9.91 14.22 -11.48
CA ALA A 15 9.35 12.89 -11.66
C ALA A 15 9.08 12.24 -10.29
N GLY A 16 7.96 11.55 -10.16
CA GLY A 16 7.57 10.88 -8.92
C GLY A 16 6.99 11.79 -7.83
N ASP A 17 6.58 13.01 -8.14
CA ASP A 17 5.92 13.88 -7.15
C ASP A 17 4.46 13.45 -6.90
N LEU A 18 4.26 12.74 -5.79
CA LEU A 18 2.94 12.29 -5.31
C LEU A 18 1.96 13.45 -5.07
N ALA A 19 2.45 14.69 -4.92
CA ALA A 19 1.59 15.85 -4.77
C ALA A 19 0.73 16.13 -6.02
N ASN A 20 1.13 15.61 -7.19
CA ASN A 20 0.41 15.79 -8.45
C ASN A 20 -0.82 14.88 -8.60
N CYS A 21 -0.98 13.87 -7.73
CA CYS A 21 -2.13 12.98 -7.75
C CYS A 21 -3.32 13.66 -7.07
N THR A 22 -4.07 14.44 -7.86
CA THR A 22 -5.17 15.28 -7.39
C THR A 22 -6.36 15.19 -8.34
N LEU A 23 -7.57 15.11 -7.79
CA LEU A 23 -8.81 15.15 -8.58
C LEU A 23 -8.97 16.48 -9.31
N SER A 24 -9.56 16.42 -10.50
CA SER A 24 -9.87 17.62 -11.30
C SER A 24 -11.04 18.42 -10.72
N ASP A 25 -11.99 17.76 -10.04
CA ASP A 25 -13.09 18.38 -9.32
C ASP A 25 -13.21 17.82 -7.88
N PRO A 26 -12.55 18.44 -6.88
CA PRO A 26 -12.55 17.95 -5.51
C PRO A 26 -13.87 18.15 -4.76
N ALA A 27 -14.84 18.87 -5.35
CA ALA A 27 -16.15 19.11 -4.73
C ALA A 27 -17.18 18.02 -5.05
N ALA A 28 -16.90 17.16 -6.03
CA ALA A 28 -17.72 16.00 -6.35
C ALA A 28 -17.54 14.88 -5.32
N GLU A 29 -18.55 14.01 -5.18
CA GLU A 29 -18.36 12.77 -4.44
C GLU A 29 -17.32 11.89 -5.15
N VAL A 30 -16.36 11.36 -4.39
CA VAL A 30 -15.29 10.51 -4.94
C VAL A 30 -15.89 9.15 -5.30
N GLY A 31 -15.97 8.84 -6.59
CA GLY A 31 -16.39 7.54 -7.08
C GLY A 31 -15.25 6.51 -7.15
N ASP A 32 -15.60 5.25 -7.46
CA ASP A 32 -14.63 4.17 -7.65
C ASP A 32 -13.61 4.48 -8.77
N GLU A 33 -14.04 5.17 -9.84
CA GLU A 33 -13.15 5.57 -10.95
C GLU A 33 -12.15 6.64 -10.51
N ASP A 34 -12.59 7.60 -9.69
CA ASP A 34 -11.73 8.64 -9.13
C ASP A 34 -10.69 8.04 -8.18
N ALA A 35 -11.11 7.13 -7.30
CA ALA A 35 -10.22 6.44 -6.38
C ALA A 35 -9.17 5.61 -7.13
N ALA A 36 -9.60 4.88 -8.19
CA ALA A 36 -8.71 4.12 -9.04
C ALA A 36 -7.69 5.02 -9.75
N ALA A 37 -8.13 6.12 -10.38
CA ALA A 37 -7.24 7.04 -11.08
C ALA A 37 -6.20 7.69 -10.14
N LEU A 38 -6.60 8.01 -8.90
CA LEU A 38 -5.67 8.52 -7.90
C LEU A 38 -4.63 7.48 -7.48
N TYR A 39 -5.05 6.23 -7.28
CA TYR A 39 -4.13 5.15 -6.92
C TYR A 39 -3.18 4.80 -8.07
N ASP A 40 -3.65 4.79 -9.31
CA ASP A 40 -2.81 4.61 -10.50
C ASP A 40 -1.75 5.72 -10.58
N CYS A 41 -2.15 6.98 -10.40
CA CYS A 41 -1.21 8.09 -10.34
C CYS A 41 -0.16 7.93 -9.23
N LEU A 42 -0.57 7.54 -8.01
CA LEU A 42 0.36 7.29 -6.90
C LEU A 42 1.33 6.16 -7.25
N SER A 43 0.83 5.09 -7.88
CA SER A 43 1.63 3.93 -8.25
C SER A 43 2.64 4.28 -9.33
N ASP A 44 2.26 5.01 -10.37
CA ASP A 44 3.16 5.50 -11.42
C ASP A 44 4.26 6.40 -10.84
N ALA A 45 3.88 7.34 -9.97
CA ALA A 45 4.84 8.20 -9.31
C ALA A 45 5.81 7.42 -8.39
N LEU A 46 5.34 6.37 -7.70
CA LEU A 46 6.22 5.50 -6.92
C LEU A 46 7.15 4.67 -7.83
N GLN A 47 6.72 4.23 -9.01
CA GLN A 47 7.60 3.57 -9.98
C GLN A 47 8.70 4.51 -10.50
N GLU A 48 8.37 5.77 -10.75
CA GLU A 48 9.36 6.79 -11.11
C GLU A 48 10.36 7.02 -9.97
N GLN A 49 9.89 7.10 -8.72
CA GLN A 49 10.76 7.19 -7.54
C GLN A 49 11.66 5.96 -7.39
N LEU A 50 11.15 4.76 -7.66
CA LEU A 50 11.94 3.53 -7.63
C LEU A 50 13.08 3.59 -8.64
N ALA A 51 12.81 4.01 -9.88
CA ALA A 51 13.83 4.17 -10.91
C ALA A 51 14.93 5.17 -10.51
N VAL A 52 14.57 6.26 -9.83
CA VAL A 52 15.55 7.22 -9.27
C VAL A 52 16.44 6.57 -8.21
N LEU A 53 15.85 5.82 -7.28
CA LEU A 53 16.59 5.10 -6.24
C LEU A 53 17.51 4.03 -6.83
N GLU A 54 17.05 3.28 -7.85
CA GLU A 54 17.85 2.26 -8.54
C GLU A 54 19.04 2.86 -9.33
N ALA A 55 18.90 4.10 -9.80
CA ALA A 55 20.00 4.86 -10.39
C ALA A 55 21.03 5.35 -9.36
N GLY A 56 20.76 5.16 -8.06
CA GLY A 56 21.62 5.61 -6.96
C GLY A 56 21.40 7.07 -6.54
N ASP A 57 20.36 7.71 -7.06
CA ASP A 57 19.97 9.07 -6.70
C ASP A 57 19.04 9.08 -5.48
N LYS A 58 18.77 10.28 -4.98
CA LYS A 58 17.89 10.50 -3.82
C LYS A 58 16.53 10.99 -4.28
N ILE A 59 15.49 10.52 -3.60
CA ILE A 59 14.14 11.07 -3.69
C ILE A 59 13.85 11.90 -2.44
N ASP A 60 13.04 12.94 -2.61
CA ASP A 60 12.50 13.75 -1.52
C ASP A 60 10.99 13.49 -1.39
N GLY A 61 10.43 13.74 -0.21
CA GLY A 61 9.00 13.60 0.04
C GLY A 61 8.57 12.22 0.56
N PRO A 62 7.25 11.97 0.63
CA PRO A 62 6.73 10.71 1.12
C PRO A 62 7.01 9.59 0.12
N SER A 63 7.62 8.51 0.59
CA SER A 63 7.78 7.26 -0.15
C SER A 63 8.00 6.09 0.82
N TRP A 64 7.25 5.00 0.66
CA TRP A 64 7.54 3.75 1.37
C TRP A 64 8.87 3.13 0.93
N LEU A 65 9.35 3.47 -0.27
CA LEU A 65 10.59 2.96 -0.88
C LEU A 65 11.87 3.38 -0.13
N LEU A 66 11.74 4.36 0.76
CA LEU A 66 12.81 4.80 1.67
C LEU A 66 13.00 3.86 2.86
N SER A 67 12.13 2.85 3.03
CA SER A 67 12.31 1.81 4.03
C SER A 67 13.51 0.93 3.72
N ASP A 68 14.14 0.41 4.78
CA ASP A 68 15.19 -0.61 4.69
C ASP A 68 14.62 -2.01 4.42
N LEU A 69 13.30 -2.19 4.54
CA LEU A 69 12.62 -3.46 4.28
C LEU A 69 12.47 -3.68 2.76
N PRO A 70 12.92 -4.83 2.20
CA PRO A 70 12.86 -5.08 0.77
C PRO A 70 11.42 -5.14 0.24
N GLU A 71 10.46 -5.60 1.05
CA GLU A 71 9.05 -5.69 0.70
C GLU A 71 8.43 -4.31 0.42
N ALA A 72 8.99 -3.26 1.03
CA ALA A 72 8.57 -1.88 0.81
C ALA A 72 8.86 -1.38 -0.61
N ARG A 73 9.72 -2.08 -1.37
CA ARG A 73 9.93 -1.85 -2.82
C ARG A 73 9.26 -2.94 -3.65
N ALA A 74 9.34 -4.19 -3.21
CA ALA A 74 8.83 -5.33 -3.97
C ALA A 74 7.32 -5.23 -4.27
N PHE A 75 6.54 -4.63 -3.36
CA PHE A 75 5.08 -4.52 -3.52
C PHE A 75 4.64 -3.80 -4.80
N LEU A 76 5.47 -2.92 -5.36
CA LEU A 76 5.16 -2.22 -6.61
C LEU A 76 5.04 -3.15 -7.82
N SER A 77 5.54 -4.39 -7.72
CA SER A 77 5.41 -5.41 -8.77
C SER A 77 4.32 -6.45 -8.48
N TRP A 78 3.64 -6.34 -7.34
CA TRP A 78 2.61 -7.31 -6.94
C TRP A 78 1.29 -7.04 -7.65
N GLU A 79 0.53 -8.10 -7.87
CA GLU A 79 -0.76 -8.00 -8.55
C GLU A 79 -1.87 -7.63 -7.54
N SER A 80 -2.84 -6.85 -8.00
CA SER A 80 -4.00 -6.45 -7.20
C SER A 80 -5.09 -7.51 -7.25
N VAL A 81 -5.68 -7.83 -6.09
CA VAL A 81 -6.96 -8.58 -6.00
C VAL A 81 -8.16 -7.64 -5.83
N THR A 82 -7.92 -6.34 -5.91
CA THR A 82 -8.89 -5.25 -5.72
C THR A 82 -9.17 -4.58 -7.06
N ARG A 83 -10.45 -4.43 -7.44
CA ARG A 83 -10.86 -3.77 -8.69
C ARG A 83 -10.77 -2.24 -8.63
N SER A 84 -11.01 -1.67 -7.45
CA SER A 84 -10.88 -0.23 -7.16
C SER A 84 -10.62 -0.03 -5.67
N PRO A 85 -9.78 0.94 -5.26
CA PRO A 85 -9.51 1.21 -3.85
C PRO A 85 -10.79 1.45 -3.06
N TYR A 86 -10.89 0.87 -1.86
CA TYR A 86 -12.09 0.98 -1.01
C TYR A 86 -11.76 1.53 0.37
N ILE A 87 -12.73 2.18 1.01
CA ILE A 87 -12.55 2.71 2.36
C ILE A 87 -12.58 1.57 3.37
N SER A 88 -11.53 1.48 4.18
CA SER A 88 -11.43 0.52 5.27
C SER A 88 -11.42 1.21 6.62
N ALA A 89 -12.51 1.04 7.37
CA ALA A 89 -12.64 1.57 8.74
C ALA A 89 -11.54 1.03 9.68
N THR A 90 -11.17 -0.24 9.52
CA THR A 90 -10.13 -0.90 10.34
C THR A 90 -8.71 -0.42 10.04
N HIS A 91 -8.51 0.30 8.92
CA HIS A 91 -7.26 0.97 8.58
C HIS A 91 -7.37 2.49 8.74
N GLY A 92 -8.33 2.95 9.55
CA GLY A 92 -8.53 4.35 9.93
C GLY A 92 -9.14 5.20 8.83
N GLU A 93 -10.21 4.70 8.19
CA GLU A 93 -10.98 5.40 7.16
C GLU A 93 -10.15 5.79 5.93
N ARG A 94 -9.20 4.90 5.57
CA ARG A 94 -8.32 5.09 4.40
C ARG A 94 -8.83 4.28 3.23
N TYR A 95 -8.57 4.77 2.03
CA TYR A 95 -8.61 3.93 0.83
C TYR A 95 -7.47 2.91 0.93
N VAL A 96 -7.78 1.66 0.67
CA VAL A 96 -6.80 0.57 0.62
C VAL A 96 -6.94 -0.21 -0.67
N VAL A 97 -5.82 -0.73 -1.15
CA VAL A 97 -5.75 -1.69 -2.25
C VAL A 97 -5.11 -2.95 -1.70
N ASN A 98 -5.72 -4.11 -1.90
CA ASN A 98 -5.11 -5.37 -1.51
C ASN A 98 -4.30 -5.94 -2.68
N LEU A 99 -3.01 -6.10 -2.45
CA LEU A 99 -2.04 -6.71 -3.34
C LEU A 99 -1.58 -8.06 -2.76
N ALA A 100 -1.21 -8.99 -3.64
CA ALA A 100 -0.58 -10.24 -3.24
C ALA A 100 0.69 -10.47 -4.04
N ASP A 101 1.75 -10.88 -3.35
CA ASP A 101 2.97 -11.30 -4.02
C ASP A 101 2.74 -12.59 -4.84
N PRO A 102 3.67 -12.98 -5.74
CA PRO A 102 3.50 -14.17 -6.56
C PRO A 102 3.29 -15.46 -5.76
N ALA A 103 3.83 -15.57 -4.53
CA ALA A 103 3.59 -16.74 -3.68
C ALA A 103 2.17 -16.74 -3.11
N ALA A 104 1.66 -15.59 -2.65
CA ALA A 104 0.33 -15.44 -2.08
C ALA A 104 -0.80 -15.46 -3.12
N MET A 105 -0.56 -14.96 -4.33
CA MET A 105 -1.60 -14.68 -5.33
C MET A 105 -2.50 -15.89 -5.67
N PRO A 106 -1.98 -17.11 -5.93
CA PRO A 106 -2.83 -18.27 -6.26
C PRO A 106 -3.83 -18.66 -5.16
N THR A 107 -3.51 -18.35 -3.91
CA THR A 107 -4.39 -18.57 -2.75
C THR A 107 -5.31 -17.36 -2.57
N TYR A 108 -4.74 -16.16 -2.43
CA TYR A 108 -5.48 -14.98 -1.96
C TYR A 108 -6.54 -14.49 -2.96
N SER A 109 -6.28 -14.59 -4.26
CA SER A 109 -7.25 -14.22 -5.31
C SER A 109 -8.47 -15.12 -5.39
N ARG A 110 -8.40 -16.31 -4.79
CA ARG A 110 -9.53 -17.25 -4.70
C ARG A 110 -10.37 -17.06 -3.45
N PHE A 111 -10.04 -16.06 -2.63
CA PHE A 111 -10.74 -15.70 -1.42
C PHE A 111 -10.94 -16.91 -0.50
N GLU A 112 -12.15 -17.12 0.00
CA GLU A 112 -12.50 -18.23 0.89
C GLU A 112 -12.24 -19.62 0.27
N GLU A 113 -12.11 -19.73 -1.06
CA GLU A 113 -11.79 -20.99 -1.75
C GLU A 113 -10.28 -21.24 -1.93
N GLY A 114 -9.43 -20.29 -1.52
CA GLY A 114 -7.98 -20.32 -1.70
C GLY A 114 -7.24 -21.31 -0.82
N GLY A 115 -7.80 -21.65 0.35
CA GLY A 115 -7.10 -22.43 1.38
C GLY A 115 -6.08 -21.57 2.17
N PRO A 116 -5.18 -22.20 2.95
CA PRO A 116 -4.22 -21.48 3.78
C PRO A 116 -3.15 -20.74 2.96
N MET A 117 -2.58 -19.69 3.53
CA MET A 117 -1.49 -18.94 2.90
C MET A 117 -0.21 -19.79 2.87
N PRO A 118 0.50 -19.89 1.74
CA PRO A 118 1.83 -20.50 1.73
C PRO A 118 2.82 -19.70 2.58
N VAL A 119 3.71 -20.41 3.29
CA VAL A 119 4.82 -19.80 4.02
C VAL A 119 5.65 -18.91 3.08
N GLY A 120 5.98 -17.71 3.54
CA GLY A 120 6.67 -16.68 2.78
C GLY A 120 5.76 -15.87 1.86
N GLY A 121 4.48 -16.24 1.70
CA GLY A 121 3.50 -15.44 0.97
C GLY A 121 3.23 -14.12 1.68
N ILE A 122 3.16 -13.03 0.91
CA ILE A 122 3.00 -11.67 1.43
C ILE A 122 1.79 -10.99 0.81
N LEU A 123 0.97 -10.41 1.68
CA LEU A 123 -0.11 -9.51 1.32
C LEU A 123 0.32 -8.08 1.59
N GLY A 124 0.08 -7.20 0.63
CA GLY A 124 0.31 -5.77 0.74
C GLY A 124 -0.99 -4.99 0.74
N LYS A 125 -1.08 -3.97 1.60
CA LYS A 125 -2.18 -3.00 1.61
C LYS A 125 -1.62 -1.57 1.61
N PRO A 126 -1.13 -1.07 0.46
CA PRO A 126 -0.88 0.35 0.33
C PRO A 126 -2.18 1.10 0.60
N SER A 127 -2.07 2.21 1.33
CA SER A 127 -3.22 3.02 1.72
C SER A 127 -3.01 4.48 1.39
N PHE A 128 -4.11 5.21 1.21
CA PHE A 128 -4.08 6.65 1.03
C PHE A 128 -5.36 7.31 1.55
N THR A 129 -5.29 8.62 1.71
CA THR A 129 -6.44 9.48 2.00
C THR A 129 -6.59 10.48 0.87
N ILE A 130 -7.80 11.04 0.72
CA ILE A 130 -8.05 12.14 -0.21
C ILE A 130 -8.34 13.37 0.65
N SER A 131 -7.58 14.43 0.44
CA SER A 131 -7.80 15.70 1.15
C SER A 131 -9.03 16.44 0.63
N ASP A 132 -9.44 17.47 1.35
CA ASP A 132 -10.48 18.45 0.95
C ASP A 132 -10.21 19.13 -0.41
N LYS A 133 -8.95 19.10 -0.88
CA LYS A 133 -8.52 19.62 -2.18
C LYS A 133 -8.45 18.53 -3.26
N GLY A 134 -8.93 17.32 -2.98
CA GLY A 134 -8.87 16.18 -3.92
C GLY A 134 -7.50 15.54 -4.07
N GLN A 135 -6.49 16.01 -3.32
CA GLN A 135 -5.14 15.44 -3.39
C GLN A 135 -5.08 14.12 -2.63
N ALA A 136 -4.58 13.08 -3.30
CA ALA A 136 -4.24 11.80 -2.69
C ALA A 136 -2.97 11.94 -1.84
N LYS A 137 -3.02 11.39 -0.62
CA LYS A 137 -1.91 11.43 0.34
C LYS A 137 -1.63 10.02 0.82
N PRO A 138 -0.42 9.48 0.60
CA PRO A 138 -0.06 8.16 1.10
C PRO A 138 -0.29 8.05 2.61
N GLY A 139 -0.90 6.95 3.02
CA GLY A 139 -1.01 6.50 4.39
C GLY A 139 0.06 5.45 4.70
N PRO A 140 -0.07 4.69 5.79
CA PRO A 140 0.83 3.57 6.02
C PRO A 140 0.69 2.49 4.93
N LEU A 141 1.80 1.83 4.60
CA LEU A 141 1.78 0.54 3.90
C LEU A 141 1.68 -0.55 4.95
N PHE A 142 0.64 -1.37 4.89
CA PHE A 142 0.48 -2.52 5.76
C PHE A 142 0.88 -3.79 5.01
N LEU A 143 1.67 -4.65 5.65
CA LEU A 143 2.10 -5.93 5.10
C LEU A 143 1.76 -7.05 6.07
N MET A 144 1.44 -8.22 5.52
CA MET A 144 1.25 -9.46 6.27
C MET A 144 1.98 -10.58 5.56
N GLU A 145 2.95 -11.19 6.23
CA GLU A 145 3.73 -12.30 5.70
C GLU A 145 3.46 -13.57 6.51
N LYS A 146 3.21 -14.68 5.84
CA LYS A 146 3.01 -15.97 6.52
C LYS A 146 4.36 -16.56 6.91
N ALA A 147 4.54 -16.82 8.20
CA ALA A 147 5.73 -17.48 8.75
C ALA A 147 5.55 -19.00 8.80
N GLU A 148 6.66 -19.69 9.10
CA GLU A 148 6.66 -21.11 9.44
C GLU A 148 5.76 -21.40 10.66
N GLU A 149 5.17 -22.58 10.69
CA GLU A 149 4.31 -23.03 11.80
C GLU A 149 5.06 -22.96 13.14
N GLY A 150 4.45 -22.30 14.13
CA GLY A 150 4.99 -22.10 15.46
C GLY A 150 6.08 -21.03 15.60
N ALA A 151 6.40 -20.30 14.53
CA ALA A 151 7.37 -19.20 14.59
C ALA A 151 6.83 -17.99 15.39
N PHE A 152 5.53 -17.70 15.25
CA PHE A 152 4.87 -16.59 15.95
C PHE A 152 3.45 -17.02 16.41
N PRO A 153 3.36 -17.95 17.38
CA PRO A 153 2.07 -18.54 17.77
C PRO A 153 1.09 -17.49 18.32
N ASP A 154 1.60 -16.43 18.97
CA ASP A 154 0.79 -15.33 19.51
C ASP A 154 0.14 -14.46 18.42
N THR A 155 0.59 -14.59 17.17
CA THR A 155 0.07 -13.86 16.01
C THR A 155 -0.43 -14.79 14.89
N GLY A 156 -0.65 -16.08 15.19
CA GLY A 156 -1.13 -17.06 14.22
C GLY A 156 -0.12 -17.40 13.13
N ASP A 157 1.18 -17.28 13.45
CA ASP A 157 2.29 -17.41 12.50
C ASP A 157 2.24 -16.39 11.36
N TRP A 158 1.75 -15.19 11.66
CA TRP A 158 1.75 -14.05 10.75
C TRP A 158 2.70 -12.96 11.25
N ILE A 159 3.51 -12.43 10.33
CA ILE A 159 4.35 -11.27 10.56
C ILE A 159 3.63 -10.03 10.02
N TYR A 160 3.03 -9.27 10.92
CA TYR A 160 2.43 -7.97 10.59
C TYR A 160 3.50 -6.90 10.57
N THR A 161 3.46 -6.03 9.56
CA THR A 161 4.36 -4.88 9.42
C THR A 161 3.57 -3.64 8.99
N ALA A 162 3.88 -2.48 9.56
CA ALA A 162 3.34 -1.20 9.11
C ALA A 162 4.49 -0.21 8.86
N ILE A 163 4.49 0.43 7.69
CA ILE A 163 5.54 1.36 7.25
C ILE A 163 4.90 2.73 7.00
N LYS A 164 5.47 3.79 7.57
CA LYS A 164 4.99 5.16 7.37
C LYS A 164 5.21 5.61 5.93
N PRO A 165 4.45 6.62 5.45
CA PRO A 165 4.78 7.32 4.21
C PRO A 165 6.21 7.85 4.12
N SER A 166 6.92 8.01 5.24
CA SER A 166 8.33 8.43 5.23
C SER A 166 9.32 7.28 5.03
N GLY A 167 8.86 6.05 4.79
CA GLY A 167 9.67 4.83 4.76
C GLY A 167 10.04 4.28 6.14
N ALA A 168 9.86 5.06 7.21
CA ALA A 168 10.22 4.59 8.55
C ALA A 168 9.22 3.56 9.09
N LEU A 169 9.74 2.52 9.71
CA LEU A 169 8.97 1.45 10.34
C LEU A 169 8.07 2.02 11.46
N MET A 170 6.81 1.59 11.49
CA MET A 170 5.91 1.80 12.63
C MET A 170 6.00 0.63 13.60
N GLY A 171 6.09 -0.58 13.06
CA GLY A 171 6.32 -1.80 13.81
C GLY A 171 6.36 -3.02 12.90
N ARG A 172 6.99 -4.09 13.39
CA ARG A 172 7.02 -5.42 12.76
C ARG A 172 6.97 -6.50 13.84
N THR A 173 6.15 -7.50 13.63
CA THR A 173 6.04 -8.67 14.52
C THR A 173 7.41 -9.34 14.67
N GLY A 174 7.81 -9.63 15.91
CA GLY A 174 9.13 -10.22 16.18
C GLY A 174 10.31 -9.26 16.05
N ALA A 175 10.07 -7.98 15.77
CA ALA A 175 11.11 -6.98 15.55
C ALA A 175 10.75 -5.64 16.23
N GLU A 176 11.21 -4.52 15.65
CA GLU A 176 10.98 -3.18 16.19
C GLU A 176 9.49 -2.92 16.41
N ASN A 177 9.15 -2.42 17.60
CA ASN A 177 7.78 -2.12 18.02
C ASN A 177 6.77 -3.25 17.76
N SER A 178 7.17 -4.52 17.96
CA SER A 178 6.29 -5.69 17.79
C SER A 178 4.99 -5.59 18.59
N GLY A 179 5.01 -5.03 19.80
CA GLY A 179 3.79 -4.84 20.60
C GLY A 179 2.78 -3.88 19.95
N GLY A 180 3.25 -2.95 19.11
CA GLY A 180 2.39 -2.10 18.30
C GLY A 180 1.61 -2.84 17.21
N MET A 181 2.01 -4.07 16.87
CA MET A 181 1.34 -4.92 15.87
C MET A 181 0.27 -5.84 16.47
N GLN A 182 0.11 -5.87 17.80
CA GLN A 182 -0.85 -6.77 18.45
C GLN A 182 -2.30 -6.50 18.00
N PHE A 183 -2.66 -5.24 17.78
CA PHE A 183 -3.98 -4.90 17.23
C PHE A 183 -4.24 -5.57 15.88
N CYS A 184 -3.23 -5.65 15.01
CA CYS A 184 -3.33 -6.32 13.72
C CYS A 184 -3.61 -7.81 13.93
N ALA A 185 -2.82 -8.47 14.77
CA ALA A 185 -2.97 -9.89 15.08
C ALA A 185 -4.34 -10.21 15.69
N ASP A 186 -4.75 -9.49 16.73
CA ASP A 186 -6.02 -9.73 17.42
C ASP A 186 -7.22 -9.60 16.47
N CYS A 187 -7.22 -8.58 15.61
CA CYS A 187 -8.28 -8.37 14.64
C CYS A 187 -8.31 -9.47 13.57
N HIS A 188 -7.14 -9.86 13.05
CA HIS A 188 -7.02 -10.84 11.98
C HIS A 188 -7.22 -12.28 12.45
N MET A 189 -6.82 -12.62 13.67
CA MET A 189 -7.11 -13.94 14.25
C MET A 189 -8.57 -14.03 14.73
N GLY A 190 -9.19 -12.89 15.05
CA GLY A 190 -10.56 -12.82 15.52
C GLY A 190 -11.64 -13.14 14.46
N ILE A 191 -11.29 -13.13 13.17
CA ILE A 191 -12.24 -13.44 12.08
C ILE A 191 -12.50 -14.93 11.88
N GLY A 192 -11.72 -15.81 12.49
CA GLY A 192 -11.87 -17.27 12.40
C GLY A 192 -10.66 -17.97 11.81
N ALA A 193 -10.49 -19.26 12.15
CA ALA A 193 -9.36 -20.07 11.70
C ALA A 193 -9.51 -20.54 10.24
N GLU A 194 -10.74 -20.54 9.73
CA GLU A 194 -11.10 -20.99 8.38
C GLU A 194 -10.49 -20.14 7.26
N THR A 195 -10.15 -18.88 7.53
CA THR A 195 -9.50 -17.98 6.58
C THR A 195 -7.99 -17.90 6.79
N ASP A 196 -7.41 -18.66 7.73
CA ASP A 196 -5.99 -18.53 8.11
C ASP A 196 -5.62 -17.06 8.40
N SER A 197 -6.49 -16.34 9.11
CA SER A 197 -6.36 -14.90 9.43
C SER A 197 -6.32 -13.95 8.23
N MET A 198 -6.59 -14.44 7.02
CA MET A 198 -6.72 -13.63 5.82
C MET A 198 -8.08 -12.95 5.79
N THR A 199 -8.14 -11.71 6.26
CA THR A 199 -9.34 -10.88 6.07
C THR A 199 -9.43 -10.45 4.61
N TYR A 200 -10.38 -11.04 3.88
CA TYR A 200 -10.68 -10.68 2.50
C TYR A 200 -11.39 -9.33 2.40
N LEU A 201 -11.21 -8.65 1.27
CA LEU A 201 -11.90 -7.40 0.95
C LEU A 201 -13.39 -7.62 0.67
N PRO A 202 -14.24 -6.56 0.77
CA PRO A 202 -15.66 -6.66 0.44
C PRO A 202 -15.87 -7.20 -0.98
N GLU A 203 -16.91 -8.01 -1.16
CA GLU A 203 -17.17 -8.72 -2.42
C GLU A 203 -17.24 -7.77 -3.60
N GLU A 204 -17.91 -6.63 -3.44
CA GLU A 204 -18.04 -5.63 -4.47
C GLU A 204 -16.69 -5.06 -4.93
N TYR A 205 -15.59 -5.20 -4.19
CA TYR A 205 -14.27 -4.72 -4.64
C TYR A 205 -13.34 -5.83 -5.14
N ARG A 206 -13.79 -7.09 -5.14
CA ARG A 206 -12.99 -8.24 -5.58
C ARG A 206 -12.82 -8.26 -7.11
N ILE A 207 -11.65 -8.70 -7.57
CA ILE A 207 -11.45 -9.05 -8.99
C ILE A 207 -12.37 -10.22 -9.37
N GLY A 208 -12.86 -10.22 -10.61
CA GLY A 208 -13.69 -11.32 -11.15
C GLY A 208 -15.17 -11.32 -10.75
N ASN A 209 -15.62 -10.28 -10.02
CA ASN A 209 -17.04 -10.02 -9.76
C ASN A 209 -17.69 -9.18 -10.86
#